data_AF-A0A7G8DN98-F1
#
_entry.id   AF-A0A7G8DN98-F1
#
_cell.length_a   1.000
_cell.length_b   1.000
_cell.length_c   1.000
_cell.angle_alpha   90.00
_cell.angle_beta   90.00
_cell.angle_gamma   90.00
#
_symmetry.space_group_name_H-M   'P 1'
#
loop_
_entity.id
_entity.type
_entity.pdbx_description
1 polymer ?
#
loop_
_entity_poly.entity_id
_entity_poly.type
_entity_poly.pdbx_seq_one_letter_code
_entity_poly.pdbx_strand_id
1 'polypeptide(L)' 'MVAVTSMKRVRCWVWFRGGLNQQSHWEGGFYASTDEQEGVLIQHGTYRDTRVPAWRVTQQEPSDLFAAPEIPEDAVWKII' A
#
# COMPACT_ATOMS: atom_id res chain seq x y z
N MET A 1 4.99 29.82 -12.74
CA MET A 1 5.85 28.74 -12.21
C MET A 1 4.97 27.85 -11.37
N VAL A 2 4.56 26.69 -11.87
CA VAL A 2 3.88 25.69 -11.04
C VAL A 2 4.97 25.02 -10.24
N ALA A 3 5.00 25.25 -8.93
CA ALA A 3 5.89 24.49 -8.06
C ALA A 3 5.48 23.01 -8.21
N VAL A 4 6.36 22.19 -8.78
CA VAL A 4 6.19 20.74 -8.76
C VAL A 4 6.41 20.35 -7.31
N THR A 5 5.32 20.22 -6.57
CA THR A 5 5.33 19.72 -5.20
C THR A 5 5.84 18.29 -5.27
N SER A 6 7.13 18.09 -4.95
CA SER A 6 7.73 16.76 -4.90
C SER A 6 6.88 15.88 -3.99
N MET A 7 6.23 14.86 -4.55
CA MET A 7 5.41 13.92 -3.78
C MET A 7 6.28 13.33 -2.68
N LYS A 8 5.97 13.68 -1.42
CA LYS A 8 6.68 13.15 -0.26
C LYS A 8 6.51 11.62 -0.25
N ARG A 9 7.60 10.91 -0.51
CA ARG A 9 7.68 9.47 -0.33
C ARG A 9 7.84 9.19 1.16
N VAL A 10 6.96 8.37 1.71
CA VAL A 10 6.96 7.98 3.13
C VAL A 10 7.10 6.47 3.24
N ARG A 11 7.83 6.00 4.24
CA ARG A 11 7.91 4.55 4.51
C ARG A 11 6.54 4.04 4.91
N CYS A 12 6.20 2.84 4.46
CA CYS A 12 4.92 2.22 4.73
C CYS A 12 5.01 0.69 4.74
N TRP A 13 3.93 0.10 5.21
CA TRP A 13 3.62 -1.32 5.18
C TRP A 13 2.43 -1.54 4.27
N VAL A 14 2.44 -2.66 3.54
CA VAL A 14 1.41 -3.01 2.57
C VAL A 14 0.78 -4.35 2.93
N TRP A 15 -0.54 -4.41 2.97
CA TRP A 15 -1.29 -5.64 3.23
C TRP A 15 -1.33 -6.50 1.98
N PHE A 16 -0.81 -7.72 2.05
CA PHE A 16 -0.91 -8.73 1.01
C PHE A 16 -2.03 -9.71 1.35
N ARG A 17 -2.90 -9.98 0.37
CA ARG A 17 -3.97 -10.99 0.51
C ARG A 17 -3.42 -12.40 0.71
N GLY A 18 -2.13 -12.63 0.50
CA GLY A 18 -1.54 -13.97 0.46
C GLY A 18 -1.95 -14.72 -0.81
N GLY A 19 -1.69 -16.03 -0.83
CA GLY A 19 -1.96 -16.92 -1.95
C GLY A 19 -2.19 -18.35 -1.48
N LEU A 20 -2.17 -19.32 -2.40
CA LEU A 20 -2.47 -20.74 -2.12
C LEU A 20 -1.65 -21.33 -0.95
N ASN A 21 -0.38 -20.94 -0.81
CA ASN A 21 0.53 -21.44 0.22
C ASN A 21 1.10 -20.32 1.10
N GLN A 22 0.49 -19.13 1.09
CA GLN A 22 0.99 -17.98 1.82
C GLN A 22 -0.14 -17.26 2.52
N GLN A 23 -0.02 -17.10 3.83
CA GLN A 23 -0.98 -16.36 4.63
C GLN A 23 -0.97 -14.87 4.25
N SER A 24 -2.12 -14.22 4.36
CA SER A 24 -2.21 -12.77 4.27
C SER A 24 -1.36 -12.12 5.37
N HIS A 25 -0.61 -11.08 5.02
CA HIS A 25 0.31 -10.43 5.94
C HIS A 25 0.60 -9.00 5.53
N TRP A 26 1.07 -8.22 6.49
CA TRP A 26 1.71 -6.94 6.25
C TRP A 26 3.18 -7.14 5.89
N GLU A 27 3.61 -6.50 4.81
CA GLU A 27 5.00 -6.48 4.38
C GLU A 27 5.53 -5.04 4.44
N GLY A 28 6.69 -4.85 5.06
CA GLY A 28 7.35 -3.55 5.22
C GLY A 28 8.32 -3.22 4.09
N GLY A 29 9.05 -2.11 4.24
CA GLY A 29 10.11 -1.71 3.31
C GLY A 29 9.63 -0.90 2.09
N PHE A 30 8.32 -0.73 1.92
CA PHE A 30 7.74 0.05 0.83
C PHE A 30 7.84 1.56 1.07
N TYR A 31 7.85 2.31 -0.02
CA TYR A 31 7.59 3.74 -0.01
C TYR A 31 6.24 4.03 -0.67
N ALA A 32 5.42 4.83 -0.01
CA ALA A 32 4.12 5.29 -0.49
C ALA A 32 4.18 6.75 -0.94
N SER A 33 3.44 7.07 -1.99
CA SER A 33 3.14 8.44 -2.41
C SER A 33 1.70 8.57 -2.94
N THR A 34 1.13 9.77 -2.81
CA THR A 34 -0.26 10.08 -3.20
C THR A 34 -0.30 11.32 -4.09
N ASP A 35 -1.12 11.28 -5.13
CA ASP A 35 -1.38 12.38 -6.08
C ASP A 35 -2.89 12.45 -6.36
N GLU A 36 -3.27 13.11 -7.45
CA GLU A 36 -4.66 13.25 -7.91
C GLU A 36 -5.26 11.95 -8.45
N GLN A 37 -4.46 10.90 -8.63
CA GLN A 37 -4.96 9.60 -9.10
C GLN A 37 -5.43 8.74 -7.92
N GLU A 38 -6.36 7.82 -8.20
CA GLU A 38 -6.93 6.95 -7.17
C GLU A 38 -5.87 6.07 -6.48
N GLY A 39 -6.04 5.91 -5.16
CA GLY A 39 -5.20 5.06 -4.33
C GLY A 39 -3.81 5.59 -4.06
N VAL A 40 -2.95 4.69 -3.58
CA VAL A 40 -1.60 4.98 -3.12
C VAL A 40 -0.62 4.27 -4.04
N LEU A 41 0.31 5.03 -4.63
CA LEU A 41 1.43 4.45 -5.36
C LEU A 41 2.42 3.87 -4.36
N ILE A 42 2.66 2.56 -4.43
CA ILE A 42 3.67 1.87 -3.62
C ILE A 42 4.87 1.49 -4.49
N GLN A 43 6.06 1.64 -3.92
CA GLN A 43 7.34 1.36 -4.60
C GLN A 43 8.25 0.54 -3.69
N HIS A 44 8.92 -0.47 -4.25
CA HIS A 44 9.89 -1.32 -3.57
C HIS A 44 10.91 -1.87 -4.57
N GLY A 45 12.16 -2.11 -4.15
CA GLY A 45 13.23 -2.53 -5.05
C GLY A 45 13.02 -3.90 -5.72
N THR A 46 12.17 -4.76 -5.14
CA THR A 46 11.88 -6.12 -5.63
C THR A 46 10.45 -6.32 -6.12
N TYR A 47 9.60 -5.30 -6.05
CA TYR A 47 8.22 -5.36 -6.54
C TYR A 47 8.05 -4.37 -7.69
N ARG A 48 7.06 -4.66 -8.54
CA ARG A 48 6.61 -3.69 -9.54
C ARG A 48 5.88 -2.55 -8.83
N ASP A 49 6.23 -1.32 -9.18
CA ASP A 49 5.49 -0.13 -8.78
C ASP A 49 4.02 -0.27 -9.19
N THR A 50 3.11 -0.11 -8.23
CA THR A 50 1.68 -0.32 -8.45
C THR A 50 0.86 0.59 -7.56
N ARG A 51 -0.36 0.92 -7.99
CA ARG A 51 -1.35 1.56 -7.14
C ARG A 51 -2.13 0.53 -6.38
N VAL A 52 -2.34 0.80 -5.09
CA VAL A 52 -3.19 -0.01 -4.22
C VAL A 52 -4.20 0.89 -3.50
N PRO A 53 -5.35 0.35 -3.11
CA PRO A 53 -6.28 1.06 -2.24
C PRO A 53 -5.62 1.53 -0.94
N ALA A 54 -6.03 2.68 -0.43
CA ALA A 54 -5.44 3.26 0.78
C ALA A 54 -5.59 2.33 2.01
N TRP A 55 -6.69 1.57 2.12
CA TRP A 55 -6.91 0.63 3.22
C TRP A 55 -5.90 -0.53 3.25
N ARG A 56 -5.13 -0.76 2.17
CA ARG A 56 -4.03 -1.73 2.13
C ARG A 56 -2.71 -1.15 2.61
N VAL A 57 -2.62 0.11 3.00
CA VAL A 57 -1.37 0.77 3.34
C VAL A 57 -1.45 1.37 4.73
N THR A 58 -0.42 1.16 5.55
CA THR A 58 -0.25 1.87 6.83
C THR A 58 1.17 2.44 6.93
N GLN A 59 1.29 3.60 7.56
CA GLN A 59 2.59 4.21 7.86
C GLN A 59 3.14 3.79 9.23
N GLN A 60 2.32 3.11 10.03
CA GLN A 60 2.69 2.58 11.34
C GLN A 60 2.96 1.08 11.21
N GLU A 61 4.04 0.61 11.83
CA GLU A 61 4.33 -0.82 11.92
C GLU A 61 3.18 -1.55 12.64
N PRO A 62 2.55 -2.55 12.00
CA PRO A 62 1.47 -3.32 12.62
C PRO A 62 1.99 -4.11 13.82
N SER A 63 1.23 -4.12 14.91
CA SER A 63 1.55 -4.92 16.10
C SER A 63 1.41 -6.42 15.87
N ASP A 64 0.55 -6.83 14.94
CA ASP A 64 0.44 -8.19 14.42
C ASP A 64 0.50 -8.14 12.89
N LEU A 65 1.54 -8.76 12.33
CA LEU A 65 1.76 -8.81 10.88
C LEU A 65 0.69 -9.62 10.15
N PHE A 66 -0.09 -10.44 10.83
CA PHE A 66 -1.13 -11.30 10.25
C PHE A 66 -2.55 -10.81 10.52
N ALA A 67 -2.71 -9.72 11.27
CA ALA A 67 -4.00 -9.08 11.50
C ALA A 67 -4.39 -8.23 10.28
N ALA A 68 -5.53 -8.55 9.69
CA ALA A 68 -6.03 -7.81 8.53
C ALA A 68 -6.36 -6.35 8.88
N PRO A 69 -6.20 -5.40 7.93
CA PRO A 69 -6.79 -4.07 8.06
C PRO A 69 -8.32 -4.17 8.09
N GLU A 70 -8.96 -3.04 8.36
CA GLU A 70 -10.39 -2.88 8.09
C GLU A 70 -10.62 -2.89 6.57
N ILE A 71 -11.09 -4.03 6.06
CA ILE A 71 -11.38 -4.22 4.63
C ILE A 71 -12.84 -3.79 4.38
N PRO A 72 -13.09 -2.81 3.49
CA PRO A 72 -14.46 -2.41 3.14
C PRO A 72 -15.29 -3.56 2.54
N GLU A 73 -16.60 -3.56 2.73
CA GLU A 73 -17.49 -4.61 2.18
C GLU A 73 -17.40 -4.68 0.64
N ASP A 74 -17.42 -3.54 -0.04
CA ASP A 74 -17.25 -3.42 -1.50
C ASP A 74 -15.78 -3.14 -1.89
N ALA A 75 -14.82 -3.82 -1.23
CA ALA A 75 -13.41 -3.57 -1.43
C ALA A 75 -12.96 -3.78 -2.89
N VAL A 76 -12.56 -2.70 -3.54
CA VAL A 76 -11.79 -2.73 -4.79
C VAL A 76 -10.35 -3.11 -4.46
N TRP A 77 -9.87 -4.24 -4.98
CA TRP A 77 -8.51 -4.73 -4.68
C TRP A 77 -7.43 -4.25 -5.65
N LYS A 78 -7.85 -3.89 -6.87
CA LYS A 78 -6.98 -3.50 -7.97
C LYS A 78 -7.50 -2.19 -8.56
N ILE A 79 -6.61 -1.21 -8.61
CA ILE A 79 -6.83 0.05 -9.33
C ILE A 79 -6.27 -0.18 -10.74
N ILE A 80 -7.12 -0.11 -11.76
CA ILE A 80 -6.79 -0.41 -13.17
C ILE A 80 -6.29 0.84 -13.87
#